data_AF-A0A1V6D437-F1
#
_entry.id   AF-A0A1V6D437-F1
#
_cell.length_a   1.000
_cell.length_b   1.000
_cell.length_c   1.000
_cell.angle_alpha   90.00
_cell.angle_beta   90.00
_cell.angle_gamma   90.00
#
_symmetry.space_group_name_H-M   'P 1'
#
loop_
_entity.id
_entity.type
_entity.pdbx_description
1 polymer ?
#
loop_
_entity_poly.entity_id
_entity_poly.type
_entity_poly.pdbx_seq_one_letter_code
_entity_poly.pdbx_strand_id
1 'polypeptide(L)'
;MRTTCLLIALAAVAWTLCGCETPPGPFVPKPTSAKIVYCNDYTGHQAGAKPWIDGGTCCCTPSDELLAQYQRDGFCQGETLDQLIARYQAKGIKLAGPGHRHCSGLCEASPHVVLGGSCMAPPTPCTGYYDRIVTGQVPPKTPADKK
;
A
#
# COMPACT_ATOMS: atom_id res chain seq x y z
N MET A 1 56.74 23.40 -18.12
CA MET A 1 56.29 22.00 -18.35
C MET A 1 56.36 21.18 -17.06
N ARG A 2 55.60 21.54 -16.00
CA ARG A 2 55.59 20.79 -14.73
C ARG A 2 54.21 20.71 -14.05
N THR A 3 53.18 21.29 -14.67
CA THR A 3 51.83 21.40 -14.09
C THR A 3 50.84 20.34 -14.58
N THR A 4 51.18 19.58 -15.63
CA THR A 4 50.30 18.55 -16.21
C THR A 4 50.35 17.20 -15.48
N CYS A 5 51.40 16.92 -14.71
CA CYS A 5 51.53 15.65 -13.97
C CYS A 5 50.69 15.59 -12.68
N LEU A 6 50.38 16.73 -12.06
CA LEU A 6 49.67 16.74 -10.76
C LEU A 6 48.17 16.43 -10.92
N LEU A 7 47.57 16.75 -12.07
CA LEU A 7 46.15 16.53 -12.34
C LEU A 7 45.81 15.07 -12.67
N ILE A 8 46.77 14.30 -13.16
CA ILE A 8 46.57 12.87 -13.49
C ILE A 8 46.60 12.02 -12.21
N ALA A 9 47.43 12.39 -11.23
CA ALA A 9 47.54 11.65 -9.96
C ALA A 9 46.28 11.79 -9.08
N LEU A 10 45.56 12.91 -9.14
CA LEU A 10 44.32 13.13 -8.39
C LEU A 10 43.11 12.39 -8.97
N ALA A 11 43.08 12.09 -10.27
CA ALA A 11 42.00 11.34 -10.90
C ALA A 11 42.05 9.84 -10.57
N ALA A 12 43.25 9.28 -10.34
CA ALA A 12 43.42 7.86 -10.04
C ALA A 12 42.89 7.45 -8.65
N VAL A 13 42.88 8.38 -7.67
CA VAL A 13 42.37 8.13 -6.31
C VAL A 13 40.84 8.16 -6.26
N ALA A 14 40.18 8.90 -7.17
CA ALA A 14 38.73 8.98 -7.21
C ALA A 14 38.04 7.70 -7.73
N TRP A 15 38.75 6.87 -8.51
CA TRP A 15 38.20 5.62 -9.03
C TRP A 15 38.31 4.44 -8.06
N THR A 16 39.18 4.51 -7.06
CA THR A 16 39.30 3.45 -6.04
C THR A 16 38.27 3.55 -4.91
N LEU A 17 37.47 4.62 -4.88
CA LEU A 17 36.38 4.82 -3.92
C LEU A 17 34.99 4.40 -4.45
N CYS A 18 34.90 3.92 -5.70
CA CYS A 18 33.77 3.09 -6.11
C CYS A 18 33.92 1.73 -5.42
N GLY A 19 33.56 1.70 -4.13
CA GLY A 19 33.43 0.46 -3.37
C GLY A 19 32.58 -0.50 -4.18
N CYS A 20 33.06 -1.72 -4.36
CA CYS A 20 32.30 -2.79 -4.96
C CYS A 20 31.01 -2.95 -4.14
N GLU A 21 29.90 -2.46 -4.67
CA GLU A 21 28.59 -2.77 -4.11
C GLU A 21 28.48 -4.29 -4.14
N THR A 22 28.30 -4.89 -2.97
CA THR A 22 28.20 -6.35 -2.88
C THR A 22 27.01 -6.73 -3.76
N PRO A 23 27.17 -7.60 -4.78
CA PRO A 23 26.04 -7.97 -5.61
C PRO A 23 24.93 -8.49 -4.68
N PRO A 24 23.67 -8.08 -4.92
CA PRO A 24 22.58 -8.53 -4.08
C PRO A 24 22.64 -10.05 -4.00
N GLY A 25 22.51 -10.58 -2.79
CA GLY A 25 22.49 -12.03 -2.58
C GLY A 25 21.43 -12.69 -3.47
N PRO A 26 21.54 -14.01 -3.71
CA PRO A 26 20.55 -14.73 -4.50
C PRO A 26 19.14 -14.45 -3.95
N PHE A 27 18.16 -14.30 -4.84
CA PHE A 27 16.78 -14.09 -4.44
C PHE A 27 16.33 -15.21 -3.49
N VAL A 28 16.05 -14.86 -2.24
CA VAL A 28 15.42 -15.75 -1.28
C VAL A 28 13.93 -15.41 -1.24
N PRO A 29 13.03 -16.32 -1.65
CA PRO A 29 11.60 -16.12 -1.49
C PRO A 29 11.29 -15.89 -0.01
N LYS A 30 10.68 -14.74 0.33
CA LYS A 30 10.14 -14.55 1.68
C LYS A 30 8.98 -15.52 1.90
N PRO A 31 8.93 -16.24 3.03
CA PRO A 31 7.77 -17.07 3.35
C PRO A 31 6.52 -16.19 3.46
N THR A 32 5.55 -16.42 2.59
CA THR A 32 4.22 -15.81 2.58
C THR A 32 3.33 -16.44 3.64
N SER A 33 3.65 -16.21 4.92
CA SER A 33 2.80 -16.61 6.05
C SER A 33 2.25 -15.42 6.83
N ALA A 34 2.45 -14.20 6.34
CA ALA A 34 1.96 -13.01 7.01
C ALA A 34 0.43 -13.04 7.05
N LYS A 35 -0.13 -13.03 8.26
CA LYS A 35 -1.56 -12.96 8.49
C LYS A 35 -2.12 -11.72 7.78
N ILE A 36 -3.09 -11.94 6.90
CA ILE A 36 -3.87 -10.85 6.30
C ILE A 36 -4.76 -10.26 7.39
N VAL A 37 -4.52 -9.01 7.74
CA VAL A 37 -5.30 -8.21 8.70
C VAL A 37 -6.39 -7.43 7.98
N TYR A 38 -6.05 -6.83 6.83
CA TYR A 38 -6.96 -6.01 6.03
C TYR A 38 -7.28 -6.73 4.71
N CYS A 39 -8.53 -7.15 4.55
CA CYS A 39 -8.97 -7.76 3.30
C CYS A 39 -9.26 -6.73 2.21
N ASN A 40 -9.09 -7.14 0.96
CA ASN A 40 -9.34 -6.35 -0.24
C ASN A 40 -9.78 -7.26 -1.41
N ASP A 41 -9.99 -6.67 -2.58
CA ASP A 41 -10.53 -7.38 -3.76
C ASP A 41 -9.68 -8.58 -4.23
N TYR A 42 -8.37 -8.62 -3.90
CA TYR A 42 -7.51 -9.77 -4.23
C TYR A 42 -7.53 -10.87 -3.17
N THR A 43 -7.67 -10.51 -1.89
CA THR A 43 -7.71 -11.49 -0.80
C THR A 43 -9.11 -12.06 -0.60
N GLY A 44 -10.13 -11.38 -1.11
CA GLY A 44 -11.52 -11.61 -0.77
C GLY A 44 -11.85 -11.11 0.63
N HIS A 45 -13.13 -10.85 0.86
CA HIS A 45 -13.68 -10.50 2.17
C HIS A 45 -13.40 -11.61 3.19
N GLN A 46 -13.00 -11.23 4.41
CA GLN A 46 -12.84 -12.16 5.52
C GLN A 46 -14.11 -12.15 6.38
N ALA A 47 -14.65 -13.33 6.71
CA ALA A 47 -15.84 -13.43 7.56
C ALA A 47 -15.65 -12.69 8.89
N GLY A 48 -16.63 -11.85 9.24
CA GLY A 48 -16.61 -10.98 10.43
C GLY A 48 -15.82 -9.69 10.26
N ALA A 49 -15.18 -9.43 9.11
CA ALA A 49 -14.46 -8.20 8.86
C ALA A 49 -15.42 -7.04 8.60
N LYS A 50 -15.60 -6.17 9.59
CA LYS A 50 -16.41 -4.95 9.47
C LYS A 50 -15.87 -4.02 8.35
N PRO A 51 -16.73 -3.26 7.64
CA PRO A 51 -16.29 -2.22 6.70
C PRO A 51 -15.25 -1.27 7.33
N TRP A 52 -14.21 -0.90 6.57
CA TRP A 52 -13.17 0.02 7.05
C TRP A 52 -13.76 1.37 7.50
N ILE A 53 -14.78 1.86 6.78
CA ILE A 53 -15.47 3.12 7.09
C ILE A 53 -16.04 3.18 8.53
N ASP A 54 -16.31 2.03 9.12
CA ASP A 54 -16.82 1.86 10.49
C ASP A 54 -15.72 1.50 11.50
N GLY A 55 -14.46 1.70 11.14
CA GLY A 55 -13.30 1.31 11.94
C GLY A 55 -13.05 -0.20 11.93
N GLY A 56 -13.45 -0.87 10.85
CA GLY A 56 -13.15 -2.28 10.61
C GLY A 56 -11.88 -2.50 9.79
N THR A 57 -11.74 -3.71 9.26
CA THR A 57 -10.55 -4.11 8.49
C THR A 57 -10.86 -4.48 7.03
N CYS A 58 -12.12 -4.44 6.60
CA CYS A 58 -12.46 -4.72 5.22
C CYS A 58 -12.31 -3.47 4.33
N CYS A 59 -11.34 -3.53 3.41
CA CYS A 59 -11.07 -2.52 2.39
C CYS A 59 -11.50 -2.97 0.99
N CYS A 60 -12.38 -3.98 0.88
CA CYS A 60 -12.95 -4.41 -0.39
C CYS A 60 -13.81 -3.30 -1.01
N THR A 61 -13.84 -3.25 -2.33
CA THR A 61 -14.65 -2.29 -3.08
C THR A 61 -16.14 -2.59 -2.87
N PRO A 62 -16.95 -1.59 -2.45
CA PRO A 62 -18.39 -1.77 -2.30
C PRO A 62 -19.05 -2.34 -3.56
N SER A 63 -19.83 -3.40 -3.37
CA SER A 63 -20.63 -4.07 -4.39
C SER A 63 -21.82 -4.75 -3.70
N ASP A 64 -22.85 -5.13 -4.45
CA ASP A 64 -24.01 -5.85 -3.89
C ASP A 64 -23.59 -7.15 -3.22
N GLU A 65 -22.61 -7.86 -3.80
CA GLU A 65 -22.08 -9.10 -3.23
C GLU A 65 -21.40 -8.86 -1.88
N LEU A 66 -20.53 -7.86 -1.80
CA LEU A 66 -19.84 -7.50 -0.56
C LEU A 66 -20.83 -6.99 0.50
N LEU A 67 -21.84 -6.21 0.11
CA LEU A 67 -22.88 -5.76 1.02
C LEU A 67 -23.66 -6.94 1.61
N ALA A 68 -24.02 -7.92 0.78
CA ALA A 68 -24.66 -9.15 1.26
C ALA A 68 -23.75 -9.95 2.21
N GLN A 69 -22.43 -9.96 2.00
CA GLN A 69 -21.46 -10.55 2.92
C GLN A 69 -21.42 -9.81 4.26
N TYR A 70 -21.34 -8.48 4.25
CA TYR A 70 -21.42 -7.67 5.47
C TYR A 70 -22.72 -7.93 6.24
N GLN A 71 -23.84 -8.05 5.54
CA GLN A 71 -25.13 -8.33 6.16
C GLN A 71 -25.19 -9.73 6.79
N ARG A 72 -24.55 -10.74 6.17
CA ARG A 72 -24.40 -12.05 6.83
C ARG A 72 -23.54 -11.97 8.08
N ASP A 73 -22.55 -11.09 8.09
CA ASP A 73 -21.66 -10.87 9.23
C ASP A 73 -22.27 -9.97 10.32
N GLY A 74 -23.50 -9.47 10.13
CA GLY A 74 -24.20 -8.61 11.10
C GLY A 74 -23.91 -7.11 10.97
N PHE A 75 -23.22 -6.68 9.90
CA PHE A 75 -22.95 -5.28 9.59
C PHE A 75 -23.89 -4.75 8.50
N CYS A 76 -24.01 -3.43 8.34
CA CYS A 76 -24.78 -2.81 7.25
C CYS A 76 -26.23 -3.32 7.09
N GLN A 77 -26.89 -3.69 8.20
CA GLN A 77 -28.26 -4.21 8.17
C GLN A 77 -29.24 -3.16 7.66
N GLY A 78 -30.04 -3.53 6.65
CA GLY A 78 -31.02 -2.63 6.03
C GLY A 78 -30.41 -1.51 5.17
N GLU A 79 -29.09 -1.49 4.99
CA GLU A 79 -28.40 -0.53 4.14
C GLU A 79 -28.42 -0.99 2.67
N THR A 80 -28.53 -0.04 1.72
CA THR A 80 -28.35 -0.29 0.28
C THR A 80 -26.91 -0.04 -0.16
N LEU A 81 -26.54 -0.54 -1.34
CA LEU A 81 -25.20 -0.31 -1.89
C LEU A 81 -24.90 1.19 -2.06
N ASP A 82 -25.87 1.95 -2.56
CA ASP A 82 -25.73 3.40 -2.75
C ASP A 82 -25.50 4.14 -1.43
N GLN A 83 -26.18 3.72 -0.35
CA GLN A 83 -25.97 4.30 0.98
C GLN A 83 -24.57 4.02 1.52
N LEU A 84 -24.08 2.79 1.34
CA LEU A 84 -22.72 2.41 1.72
C LEU A 84 -21.69 3.23 0.93
N ILE A 85 -21.84 3.34 -0.40
CA ILE A 85 -20.97 4.13 -1.27
C ILE A 85 -20.98 5.61 -0.86
N ALA A 86 -22.17 6.18 -0.61
CA ALA A 86 -22.32 7.57 -0.21
C ALA A 86 -21.57 7.87 1.10
N ARG A 87 -21.51 6.93 2.05
CA ARG A 87 -20.74 7.09 3.30
C ARG A 87 -19.24 7.16 3.05
N TYR A 88 -18.70 6.34 2.14
CA TYR A 88 -17.30 6.43 1.76
C TYR A 88 -16.99 7.78 1.09
N GLN A 89 -17.84 8.21 0.16
CA GLN A 89 -17.70 9.48 -0.54
C GLN A 89 -17.80 10.67 0.42
N ALA A 90 -18.70 10.64 1.39
CA ALA A 90 -18.87 11.68 2.40
C ALA A 90 -17.62 11.85 3.30
N LYS A 91 -16.80 10.81 3.47
CA LYS A 91 -15.49 10.90 4.15
C LYS A 91 -14.33 11.23 3.20
N GLY A 92 -14.61 11.56 1.94
CA GLY A 92 -13.60 11.86 0.93
C GLY A 92 -12.77 10.65 0.50
N ILE A 93 -13.26 9.43 0.74
CA ILE A 93 -12.53 8.21 0.37
C ILE A 93 -12.77 7.90 -1.10
N LYS A 94 -11.68 7.77 -1.85
CA LYS A 94 -11.70 7.38 -3.26
C LYS A 94 -11.70 5.86 -3.36
N LEU A 95 -12.89 5.32 -3.63
CA LEU A 95 -13.10 3.89 -3.89
C LEU A 95 -12.35 3.44 -5.15
N ALA A 96 -12.10 2.13 -5.26
CA ALA A 96 -11.61 1.54 -6.50
C ALA A 96 -12.69 1.63 -7.59
N GLY A 97 -12.28 1.73 -8.85
CA GLY A 97 -13.20 1.82 -9.97
C GLY A 97 -12.47 1.82 -11.32
N PRO A 98 -13.20 1.97 -12.44
CA PRO A 98 -12.58 2.15 -13.75
C PRO A 98 -11.56 3.31 -13.72
N GLY A 99 -10.27 3.01 -13.94
CA GLY A 99 -9.18 4.00 -13.90
C GLY A 99 -8.51 4.21 -12.53
N HIS A 100 -8.98 3.57 -11.46
CA HIS A 100 -8.38 3.64 -10.13
C HIS A 100 -8.27 2.24 -9.52
N ARG A 101 -7.37 1.43 -10.09
CA ARG A 101 -7.07 0.05 -9.70
C ARG A 101 -5.55 -0.17 -9.74
N HIS A 102 -5.05 -1.24 -9.12
CA HIS A 102 -3.62 -1.59 -9.14
C HIS A 102 -2.72 -0.46 -8.59
N CYS A 103 -3.08 0.07 -7.42
CA CYS A 103 -2.37 1.20 -6.85
C CYS A 103 -0.95 0.81 -6.40
N SER A 104 0.07 1.52 -6.89
CA SER A 104 1.46 1.38 -6.44
C SER A 104 1.80 2.25 -5.21
N GLY A 105 0.79 2.93 -4.64
CA GLY A 105 0.97 3.94 -3.60
C GLY A 105 1.28 5.35 -4.11
N LEU A 106 1.37 5.53 -5.43
CA LEU A 106 1.60 6.81 -6.10
C LEU A 106 0.29 7.43 -6.65
N CYS A 107 -0.83 7.15 -5.99
CA CYS A 107 -2.13 7.67 -6.39
C CYS A 107 -2.22 9.17 -6.13
N GLU A 108 -2.78 9.92 -7.08
CA GLU A 108 -3.03 11.37 -6.96
C GLU A 108 -3.99 11.75 -5.82
N ALA A 109 -4.82 10.81 -5.36
CA ALA A 109 -5.79 11.10 -4.31
C ALA A 109 -5.11 11.34 -2.96
N SER A 110 -4.32 10.36 -2.50
CA SER A 110 -3.69 10.28 -1.18
C SER A 110 -3.09 8.86 -1.01
N PRO A 111 -2.23 8.61 -0.01
CA PRO A 111 -1.91 7.26 0.43
C PRO A 111 -3.15 6.37 0.67
N HIS A 112 -2.94 5.07 0.78
CA HIS A 112 -4.03 4.13 1.07
C HIS A 112 -4.65 4.40 2.46
N VAL A 113 -5.95 4.13 2.63
CA VAL A 113 -6.69 4.38 3.90
C VAL A 113 -6.06 3.69 5.12
N VAL A 114 -5.52 2.47 4.93
CA VAL A 114 -4.78 1.74 5.98
C VAL A 114 -3.51 2.46 6.44
N LEU A 115 -2.93 3.29 5.57
CA LEU A 115 -1.76 4.11 5.87
C LEU A 115 -2.13 5.55 6.29
N GLY A 116 -3.42 5.81 6.55
CA GLY A 116 -3.92 7.11 7.00
C GLY A 116 -4.29 8.09 5.88
N GLY A 117 -4.35 7.64 4.62
CA GLY A 117 -4.82 8.46 3.50
C GLY A 117 -6.30 8.24 3.15
N SER A 118 -6.66 8.50 1.89
CA SER A 118 -8.05 8.44 1.38
C SER A 118 -8.24 7.52 0.16
N CYS A 119 -7.18 6.89 -0.35
CA CYS A 119 -7.29 5.91 -1.43
C CYS A 119 -7.69 4.54 -0.87
N MET A 120 -8.74 3.92 -1.43
CA MET A 120 -9.13 2.54 -1.08
C MET A 120 -9.00 1.59 -2.28
N ALA A 121 -8.24 1.98 -3.29
CA ALA A 121 -7.93 1.09 -4.40
C ALA A 121 -6.95 0.00 -3.92
N PRO A 122 -7.26 -1.28 -4.19
CA PRO A 122 -6.41 -2.36 -3.72
C PRO A 122 -5.04 -2.27 -4.42
N PRO A 123 -3.94 -2.37 -3.65
CA PRO A 123 -2.60 -2.20 -4.17
C PRO A 123 -2.19 -3.38 -5.06
N THR A 124 -1.21 -3.19 -5.95
CA THR A 124 -0.74 -4.27 -6.83
C THR A 124 -0.19 -5.45 -6.02
N PRO A 125 -0.74 -6.67 -6.15
CA PRO A 125 -0.26 -7.86 -5.43
C PRO A 125 1.24 -8.11 -5.62
N CYS A 126 1.85 -8.82 -4.67
CA CYS A 126 3.27 -9.17 -4.68
C CYS A 126 4.22 -7.96 -4.64
N THR A 127 3.76 -6.81 -4.15
CA THR A 127 4.61 -5.63 -3.89
C THR A 127 4.75 -5.38 -2.39
N GLY A 128 5.85 -4.76 -1.96
CA GLY A 128 6.00 -4.39 -0.55
C GLY A 128 4.93 -3.42 -0.05
N TYR A 129 4.34 -2.62 -0.93
CA TYR A 129 3.22 -1.74 -0.61
C TYR A 129 1.93 -2.54 -0.34
N TYR A 130 1.67 -3.56 -1.16
CA TYR A 130 0.60 -4.52 -0.93
C TYR A 130 0.75 -5.25 0.39
N ASP A 131 1.93 -5.83 0.64
CA ASP A 131 2.21 -6.56 1.88
C ASP A 131 1.97 -5.69 3.11
N ARG A 132 2.42 -4.43 3.07
CA ARG A 132 2.21 -3.47 4.16
C ARG A 132 0.74 -3.17 4.42
N ILE A 133 -0.06 -2.98 3.37
CA ILE A 133 -1.49 -2.69 3.50
C ILE A 133 -2.22 -3.92 4.05
N VAL A 134 -2.01 -5.11 3.47
CA VAL A 134 -2.75 -6.31 3.89
C VAL A 134 -2.37 -6.76 5.30
N THR A 135 -1.14 -6.49 5.74
CA THR A 135 -0.67 -6.85 7.10
C THR A 135 -0.84 -5.73 8.13
N GLY A 136 -1.18 -4.50 7.70
CA GLY A 136 -1.25 -3.33 8.59
C GLY A 136 0.12 -2.80 9.03
N GLN A 137 1.21 -3.19 8.38
CA GLN A 137 2.55 -2.70 8.70
C GLN A 137 2.75 -1.27 8.17
N VAL A 138 2.58 -0.30 9.07
CA VAL A 138 2.99 1.09 8.83
C VAL A 138 4.49 1.20 9.13
N PRO A 139 5.34 1.70 8.21
CA PRO A 139 6.75 1.91 8.48
C PRO A 139 6.87 2.96 9.59
N PRO A 140 7.92 2.87 10.42
CA PRO A 140 8.19 3.92 11.40
C PRO A 140 8.27 5.25 10.66
N LYS A 141 7.59 6.29 11.18
CA LYS A 141 7.71 7.65 10.67
C LYS A 141 9.20 7.99 10.59
N THR A 142 9.69 8.32 9.41
CA THR A 142 11.07 8.79 9.28
C THR A 142 11.18 10.19 9.88
N PRO A 143 12.37 10.65 10.30
CA PRO A 143 12.54 12.02 10.80
C PRO A 143 12.07 13.10 9.81
N ALA A 144 12.06 12.80 8.50
CA ALA A 144 11.57 13.67 7.44
C ALA A 144 10.04 13.84 7.43
N ASP A 145 9.30 12.92 8.07
CA ASP A 145 7.83 12.95 8.12
C ASP A 145 7.29 13.80 9.29
N LYS A 146 8.18 14.41 10.10
CA LYS A 146 7.83 15.40 11.11
C LYS A 146 7.92 16.80 10.48
N LYS A 147 6.82 17.29 9.91
CA LYS A 147 6.60 18.72 9.64
C LYS A 147 5.69 19.31 10.70
#